data_AF-A0A5K0WTD7-F1
#
_entry.id   AF-A0A5K0WTD7-F1
#
_cell.length_a   1.000
_cell.length_b   1.000
_cell.length_c   1.000
_cell.angle_alpha   90.00
_cell.angle_beta   90.00
_cell.angle_gamma   90.00
#
_symmetry.space_group_name_H-M   'P 1'
#
loop_
_entity.id
_entity.type
_entity.pdbx_description
1 polymer ?
#
loop_
_entity_poly.entity_id
_entity_poly.type
_entity_poly.pdbx_seq_one_letter_code
_entity_poly.pdbx_strand_id
1 'polypeptide(L)' 'RQTMQMMYDTIYKALEEANLDKTYHPRDYLTFFCLGNREVEDGCRILSPTAAPANTPQ' A
#
# COMPACT_ATOMS: atom_id res chain seq x y z
N ARG A 1 -1.72 20.32 -3.98
CA ARG A 1 -2.33 19.63 -5.15
C ARG A 1 -1.78 20.14 -6.49
N GLN A 2 -1.52 21.45 -6.65
CA GLN A 2 -1.00 22.02 -7.90
C GLN A 2 0.31 21.36 -8.40
N THR A 3 1.24 21.04 -7.49
CA THR A 3 2.49 20.35 -7.84
C THR A 3 2.25 18.96 -8.46
N MET A 4 1.33 18.19 -7.90
CA MET A 4 1.01 16.86 -8.44
C MET A 4 0.38 16.95 -9.82
N GLN A 5 -0.50 17.92 -10.05
CA GLN A 5 -1.09 18.14 -11.37
C GLN A 5 0.01 18.47 -12.39
N MET A 6 0.90 19.40 -12.06
CA MET A 6 2.01 19.79 -12.94
C MET A 6 2.94 18.61 -13.26
N MET A 7 3.23 17.74 -12.29
CA MET A 7 4.03 16.54 -12.53
C MET A 7 3.33 15.54 -13.47
N TYR A 8 2.04 15.28 -13.25
CA TYR A 8 1.28 14.39 -14.14
C TYR A 8 1.12 14.96 -15.56
N ASP A 9 0.88 16.28 -15.69
CA ASP A 9 0.77 16.95 -16.98
C ASP A 9 2.09 16.89 -17.76
N THR A 10 3.22 17.02 -17.05
CA THR A 10 4.57 16.92 -17.66
C THR A 10 4.81 15.53 -18.24
N ILE A 11 4.46 14.47 -17.49
CA ILE A 11 4.59 13.09 -17.96
C ILE A 11 3.65 12.83 -19.14
N TYR A 12 2.40 13.31 -19.07
CA TYR A 12 1.43 13.14 -20.14
C TYR A 12 1.91 13.77 -21.46
N LYS A 13 2.44 15.01 -21.42
CA LYS A 13 3.00 15.68 -22.60
C LYS A 13 4.17 14.90 -23.21
N ALA A 14 5.05 14.34 -22.38
CA ALA A 14 6.14 13.51 -22.86
C ALA A 14 5.64 12.22 -23.55
N LEU A 15 4.53 11.64 -23.07
CA LEU A 15 3.90 10.48 -23.71
C LEU A 15 3.25 10.85 -25.06
N GLU A 16 2.60 12.00 -25.16
CA GLU A 16 2.07 12.51 -26.43
C GLU A 16 3.19 12.76 -27.45
N GLU A 17 4.28 13.42 -27.05
CA GLU A 17 5.45 13.66 -27.90
C GLU A 17 6.10 12.35 -28.40
N ALA A 18 6.04 11.29 -27.59
CA ALA A 18 6.52 9.96 -27.93
C ALA A 18 5.50 9.08 -28.69
N ASN A 19 4.26 9.54 -28.93
CA ASN A 19 3.14 8.75 -29.47
C ASN A 19 2.81 7.49 -28.63
N LEU A 20 2.95 7.62 -27.32
CA LEU A 20 2.77 6.55 -26.34
C LEU A 20 1.54 6.75 -25.43
N ASP A 21 0.84 7.86 -25.58
CA ASP A 21 -0.35 8.28 -24.81
C ASP A 21 -1.52 7.28 -24.84
N LYS A 22 -1.60 6.47 -25.90
CA LYS A 22 -2.64 5.41 -26.04
C LYS A 22 -2.27 4.09 -25.36
N THR A 23 -0.98 3.91 -25.05
CA THR A 23 -0.44 2.65 -24.52
C THR A 23 -0.16 2.76 -23.02
N TYR A 24 0.33 3.92 -22.57
CA TYR A 24 0.75 4.13 -21.19
C TYR A 24 0.01 5.31 -20.56
N HIS A 25 -0.29 5.18 -19.27
CA HIS A 25 -0.90 6.22 -18.47
C HIS A 25 0.16 6.92 -17.59
N PRO A 26 0.06 8.24 -17.31
CA PRO A 26 1.03 8.94 -16.47
C PRO A 26 1.27 8.32 -15.07
N ARG A 27 0.28 7.59 -14.53
CA ARG A 27 0.41 6.86 -13.25
C ARG A 27 1.35 5.65 -13.32
N ASP A 28 1.60 5.11 -14.51
CA ASP A 28 2.55 4.01 -14.72
C ASP A 28 3.99 4.44 -14.42
N TYR A 29 4.28 5.74 -14.51
CA TYR A 29 5.60 6.32 -14.24
C TYR A 29 5.69 7.00 -12.88
N LEU A 30 4.59 7.60 -12.40
CA LEU A 30 4.58 8.33 -11.14
C LEU A 30 3.31 8.00 -10.35
N THR A 31 3.47 7.37 -9.20
CA THR A 31 2.37 7.13 -8.25
C THR A 31 2.77 7.61 -6.87
N PHE A 32 1.83 8.27 -6.19
CA PHE A 32 1.99 8.74 -4.82
C PHE A 32 1.18 7.85 -3.89
N PHE A 33 1.77 7.50 -2.76
CA PHE A 33 1.12 6.75 -1.70
C PHE A 33 1.19 7.55 -0.41
N CYS A 34 0.14 7.46 0.40
CA CYS A 34 0.21 7.79 1.80
C CYS A 34 0.36 6.50 2.60
N LEU A 35 1.08 6.56 3.71
CA LEU A 35 1.17 5.46 4.67
C LEU A 35 0.22 5.76 5.82
N GLY A 36 -0.55 4.76 6.24
CA GLY A 36 -1.40 4.82 7.43
C GLY A 36 -1.20 3.56 8.24
N ASN A 37 -0.94 3.71 9.54
CA ASN A 37 -0.81 2.59 10.46
C ASN A 37 -2.20 2.13 10.93
N ARG A 38 -2.41 0.82 11.12
CA ARG A 38 -3.64 0.28 11.74
C ARG A 38 -3.25 -0.62 12.91
N GLU A 39 -3.55 -0.16 14.11
CA GLU A 39 -3.27 -0.89 15.35
C GLU A 39 -4.44 -1.82 15.68
N VAL A 40 -4.13 -2.97 16.29
CA VAL A 40 -5.13 -3.87 16.88
C VAL A 40 -5.22 -3.51 18.36
N GLU A 41 -6.44 -3.39 18.89
CA GLU A 41 -6.60 -3.14 20.33
C GLU A 41 -6.00 -4.30 21.14
N ASP A 42 -5.11 -3.98 22.08
CA ASP A 42 -4.42 -4.93 22.98
C ASP A 42 -5.37 -5.79 23.86
N GLY A 43 -6.68 -5.56 23.77
CA GLY A 43 -7.72 -6.25 24.53
C GLY A 43 -8.17 -7.60 23.96
N CYS A 44 -7.91 -7.90 22.68
CA CYS A 44 -8.11 -9.25 22.16
C CYS A 44 -6.78 -10.01 22.22
N ARG A 45 -6.33 -10.30 23.45
CA ARG A 45 -5.54 -11.52 23.65
C ARG A 45 -6.35 -12.62 23.01
N ILE A 46 -5.80 -13.22 21.96
CA ILE A 46 -6.22 -14.53 21.48
C ILE A 46 -6.59 -15.33 22.72
N LEU A 47 -7.87 -15.71 22.83
CA LEU A 47 -8.30 -16.69 23.81
C LEU A 47 -7.56 -17.97 23.46
N SER A 48 -6.30 -18.07 23.88
CA SER A 48 -5.56 -19.31 23.93
C SER A 48 -6.40 -20.19 24.85
N PRO A 49 -6.97 -21.31 24.38
CA PRO A 49 -7.63 -22.22 25.28
C PRO A 49 -6.58 -22.68 26.29
N THR A 50 -6.78 -22.24 27.54
CA THR A 50 -6.34 -22.83 28.80
C THR A 50 -5.10 -23.71 28.73
N ALA A 51 -4.02 -23.22 29.33
CA ALA A 51 -2.92 -24.06 29.81
C ALA A 51 -3.48 -25.19 30.70
N ALA A 52 -3.44 -26.41 30.20
CA ALA A 52 -3.50 -27.61 31.03
C ALA A 52 -2.11 -28.26 30.98
N PRO A 53 -1.36 -28.36 32.08
CA PRO A 53 -0.19 -29.22 32.12
C PRO A 53 -0.69 -30.67 32.20
N ALA A 54 -0.71 -31.35 31.06
CA ALA A 54 -0.84 -32.80 31.03
C ALA A 54 0.50 -33.40 31.51
N ASN A 55 0.44 -34.00 32.70
CA ASN A 55 1.53 -34.72 33.33
C ASN A 55 2.03 -35.92 32.47
N THR A 56 3.21 -36.45 32.85
CA THR A 56 3.95 -37.69 32.44
C THR A 56 4.89 -37.61 31.22
N PRO A 57 6.10 -38.23 31.24
CA PRO A 57 6.27 -39.69 31.44
C PRO A 57 7.43 -40.16 32.38
N GLN A 58 7.24 -41.40 32.88
CA GLN A 58 8.15 -42.42 33.43
C GLN A 58 9.17 -42.08 34.54
#